data_AF-A0A519T287-F1
#
_entry.id   AF-A0A519T287-F1
#
_cell.length_a   1.000
_cell.length_b   1.000
_cell.length_c   1.000
_cell.angle_alpha   90.00
_cell.angle_beta   90.00
_cell.angle_gamma   90.00
#
_symmetry.space_group_name_H-M   'P 1'
#
loop_
_entity.id
_entity.type
_entity.pdbx_description
1 polymer ?
#
loop_
_entity_poly.entity_id
_entity_poly.type
_entity_poly.pdbx_seq_one_letter_code
_entity_poly.pdbx_strand_id
1 'polypeptide(L)' 'MAKQLNIRKKLIWSAPTGGRFAALDSFVKAAEDQDWSDDEIQFVMDEVVEAADDAEGLAILADYTAR' A
#
# COMPACT_ATOMS: atom_id res chain seq x y z
N MET A 1 17.83 4.06 -7.82
CA MET A 1 17.37 2.80 -8.43
C MET A 1 16.11 2.42 -7.69
N ALA A 2 14.92 2.51 -8.30
CA ALA A 2 13.73 1.97 -7.66
C ALA A 2 13.94 0.47 -7.48
N LYS A 3 13.88 -0.02 -6.24
CA LYS A 3 14.06 -1.44 -5.90
C LYS A 3 12.85 -2.17 -6.47
N GLN A 4 12.99 -2.86 -7.60
CA GLN A 4 11.87 -3.63 -8.15
C GLN A 4 11.62 -4.86 -7.27
N LEU A 5 10.57 -4.81 -6.44
CA LEU A 5 10.15 -5.90 -5.56
C LEU A 5 8.90 -6.56 -6.16
N ASN A 6 8.91 -7.87 -6.37
CA ASN A 6 7.74 -8.59 -6.87
C ASN A 6 6.92 -9.13 -5.69
N ILE A 7 6.02 -8.30 -5.17
CA ILE A 7 5.13 -8.66 -4.06
C ILE A 7 3.90 -9.41 -4.62
N ARG A 8 3.73 -10.68 -4.21
CA ARG A 8 2.50 -11.45 -4.52
C ARG A 8 1.53 -11.53 -3.35
N LYS A 9 1.97 -11.16 -2.15
CA LYS A 9 1.16 -11.15 -0.94
C LYS A 9 0.00 -10.16 -1.12
N LYS A 10 -1.16 -10.49 -0.56
CA LYS A 10 -2.35 -9.63 -0.58
C LYS A 10 -2.82 -9.38 0.84
N LEU A 11 -3.14 -8.13 1.13
CA LEU A 11 -3.54 -7.66 2.44
C LEU A 11 -5.04 -7.83 2.62
N ILE A 12 -5.49 -8.37 3.75
CA ILE A 12 -6.92 -8.38 4.10
C ILE A 12 -7.22 -7.04 4.78
N TRP A 13 -7.69 -6.06 4.02
CA TRP A 13 -7.86 -4.70 4.51
C TRP A 13 -8.99 -3.99 3.76
N SER A 14 -9.59 -2.99 4.42
CA SER A 14 -10.60 -2.13 3.82
C SER A 14 -10.14 -0.68 3.93
N ALA A 15 -10.03 -0.01 2.78
CA ALA A 15 -9.57 1.38 2.75
C ALA A 15 -10.53 2.30 3.53
N PRO A 16 -9.99 3.18 4.41
CA PRO A 16 -10.81 4.20 5.05
C PRO A 16 -11.22 5.28 4.03
N THR A 17 -12.22 6.09 4.39
CA THR A 17 -12.56 7.28 3.62
C THR A 17 -11.43 8.31 3.70
N GLY A 18 -10.97 8.83 2.56
CA GLY A 18 -9.94 9.86 2.51
C GLY A 18 -9.10 9.81 1.22
N GLY A 19 -8.04 10.60 1.19
CA GLY A 19 -7.03 10.58 0.12
C GLY A 19 -5.97 9.50 0.34
N ARG A 20 -5.02 9.37 -0.60
CA ARG A 20 -4.08 8.25 -0.63
C ARG A 20 -3.20 8.13 0.62
N PHE A 21 -2.82 9.25 1.24
CA PHE A 21 -1.96 9.23 2.42
C PHE A 21 -2.71 8.82 3.70
N ALA A 22 -4.00 9.14 3.81
CA ALA A 22 -4.83 8.64 4.91
C ALA A 22 -5.07 7.13 4.77
N ALA A 23 -5.27 6.66 3.54
CA ALA A 23 -5.35 5.25 3.23
C ALA A 23 -4.01 4.53 3.47
N LEU A 24 -2.88 5.14 3.11
CA LEU A 24 -1.53 4.59 3.31
C LEU A 24 -1.21 4.40 4.79
N ASP A 25 -1.48 5.39 5.66
CA ASP A 25 -1.29 5.25 7.11
C ASP A 25 -2.08 4.06 7.69
N SER A 26 -3.32 3.87 7.23
CA SER A 26 -4.12 2.71 7.64
C SER A 26 -3.62 1.39 7.06
N PHE A 27 -3.13 1.40 5.81
CA PHE A 27 -2.58 0.23 5.13
C PHE A 27 -1.34 -0.28 5.86
N VAL A 28 -0.40 0.61 6.21
CA VAL A 28 0.84 0.26 6.91
C VAL A 28 0.55 -0.50 8.20
N LYS A 29 -0.35 0.03 9.04
CA LYS A 29 -0.75 -0.62 10.30
C LYS A 29 -1.34 -2.02 10.07
N ALA A 30 -2.24 -2.14 9.10
CA ALA A 30 -2.84 -3.43 8.77
C ALA A 30 -1.83 -4.42 8.18
N ALA A 31 -0.83 -3.94 7.44
CA ALA A 31 0.24 -4.74 6.88
C ALA A 31 1.18 -5.27 7.97
N GLU A 32 1.56 -4.43 8.93
CA GLU A 32 2.29 -4.83 10.13
C GLU A 32 1.53 -5.92 10.92
N ASP A 33 0.23 -5.72 11.15
CA ASP A 33 -0.64 -6.69 11.83
C ASP A 33 -0.78 -8.03 11.08
N GLN A 34 -0.46 -8.05 9.78
CA GLN A 34 -0.53 -9.24 8.91
C GLN A 34 0.86 -9.73 8.48
N ASP A 35 1.88 -9.44 9.28
CA ASP A 35 3.26 -9.92 9.12
C ASP A 35 3.86 -9.58 7.74
N TRP A 36 3.52 -8.42 7.17
CA TRP A 36 4.27 -7.87 6.03
C TRP A 36 5.64 -7.40 6.51
N SER A 37 6.65 -7.62 5.68
CA SER A 37 8.00 -7.15 6.00
C SER A 37 8.15 -5.65 5.76
N ASP A 38 9.09 -5.01 6.48
CA ASP A 38 9.44 -3.60 6.28
C ASP A 38 9.79 -3.30 4.82
N ASP A 39 10.47 -4.23 4.14
CA ASP A 39 10.84 -4.11 2.72
C ASP A 39 9.62 -4.11 1.79
N GLU A 40 8.60 -4.91 2.09
CA GLU A 40 7.34 -4.93 1.32
C GLU A 40 6.53 -3.67 1.57
N ILE A 41 6.44 -3.23 2.84
CA ILE A 41 5.71 -2.02 3.22
C ILE A 41 6.36 -0.79 2.58
N GLN A 42 7.69 -0.65 2.67
CA GLN A 42 8.42 0.46 2.08
C GLN A 42 8.23 0.53 0.56
N PHE A 43 8.21 -0.63 -0.11
CA PHE A 43 7.95 -0.68 -1.55
C PHE A 43 6.57 -0.12 -1.90
N VAL A 44 5.51 -0.52 -1.19
CA VAL A 44 4.16 0.01 -1.42
C VAL A 44 4.08 1.51 -1.08
N MET A 45 4.77 1.95 -0.02
CA MET A 45 4.85 3.36 0.35
C MET A 45 5.48 4.20 -0.78
N ASP A 46 6.58 3.73 -1.36
CA ASP A 46 7.26 4.41 -2.47
C ASP A 46 6.30 4.56 -3.67
N GLU A 47 5.60 3.49 -4.05
CA GLU A 47 4.63 3.53 -5.16
C GLU A 47 3.49 4.53 -4.91
N VAL A 48 2.94 4.59 -3.69
CA VAL A 48 1.83 5.51 -3.36
C VAL A 48 2.29 6.97 -3.28
N VAL A 49 3.52 7.22 -2.82
CA VAL A 49 4.10 8.57 -2.76
C VAL A 49 4.41 9.08 -4.17
N GLU A 50 4.87 8.21 -5.07
CA GLU A 50 5.18 8.54 -6.46
C GLU A 50 3.94 8.69 -7.36
N ALA A 51 2.76 8.22 -6.90
CA ALA A 51 1.49 8.41 -7.59
C ALA A 51 1.17 9.89 -7.85
N ALA A 52 0.68 10.20 -9.05
CA ALA A 52 0.40 11.56 -9.51
C ALA A 52 -0.75 12.21 -8.74
N ASP A 53 -1.73 11.41 -8.29
CA ASP A 53 -2.91 11.89 -7.57
C ASP A 53 -3.47 10.85 -6.59
N ASP A 54 -4.53 11.23 -5.88
CA ASP A 54 -5.20 10.37 -4.91
C ASP A 54 -5.86 9.14 -5.55
N ALA A 55 -6.36 9.25 -6.78
CA ALA A 55 -7.01 8.13 -7.45
C ALA A 55 -6.01 7.04 -7.80
N GLU A 56 -4.85 7.43 -8.34
CA GLU A 56 -3.76 6.50 -8.64
C GLU A 56 -3.21 5.85 -7.37
N GLY A 57 -2.95 6.63 -6.31
CA GLY A 57 -2.47 6.08 -5.04
C GLY A 57 -3.44 5.08 -4.40
N LEU A 58 -4.75 5.34 -4.47
CA LEU A 58 -5.77 4.40 -3.99
C LEU A 58 -5.86 3.14 -4.86
N ALA A 59 -5.64 3.24 -6.16
CA ALA A 59 -5.60 2.09 -7.06
C ALA A 59 -4.42 1.16 -6.75
N ILE A 60 -3.24 1.72 -6.49
CA ILE A 60 -2.05 0.97 -6.06
C ILE A 60 -2.34 0.18 -4.77
N LEU A 61 -2.90 0.84 -3.75
CA LEU A 61 -3.26 0.15 -2.50
C LEU A 61 -4.29 -0.96 -2.72
N ALA A 62 -5.27 -0.72 -3.60
CA ALA A 62 -6.27 -1.72 -3.94
C ALA A 62 -5.66 -2.94 -4.64
N ASP A 63 -4.64 -2.75 -5.46
CA ASP A 63 -3.92 -3.85 -6.11
C ASP A 63 -3.24 -4.75 -5.09
N TYR A 64 -2.77 -4.23 -3.95
CA TYR A 64 -2.19 -5.03 -2.87
C TYR A 64 -3.20 -5.65 -1.91
N THR A 65 -4.50 -5.47 -2.13
CA THR A 65 -5.55 -5.90 -1.20
C THR A 65 -6.29 -7.13 -1.72
N ALA A 66 -6.49 -8.14 -0.86
CA ALA A 66 -7.41 -9.25 -1.11
C ALA A 66 -8.82 -8.79 -0.73
N ARG A 67 -9.73 -8.79 -1.71
CA ARG A 67 -11.16 -8.55 -1.47
C ARG A 67 -11.88 -9.83 -1.06
#